data_AF-A0A4R9WZZ5-F1
#
_entry.id   AF-A0A4R9WZZ5-F1
#
_cell.length_a   1.000
_cell.length_b   1.000
_cell.length_c   1.000
_cell.angle_alpha   90.00
_cell.angle_beta   90.00
_cell.angle_gamma   90.00
#
_symmetry.space_group_name_H-M   'P 1'
#
loop_
_entity.id
_entity.type
_entity.pdbx_description
1 polymer ?
#
loop_
_entity_poly.entity_id
_entity_poly.type
_entity_poly.pdbx_seq_one_letter_code
_entity_poly.pdbx_strand_id
1 'polypeptide(L)'
;QAPRQAAADGGYASRENLRRAKAWGVRDMAFHKKSGLKVEDMAKSNWVYRKLRNFRAGIEAGISCLKRAYGLRRCTWRGLDHFKTYVWSSVVAYNLVLFTRLKPI
;
A
#
# COMPACT_ATOMS: atom_id res chain seq x y z
N GLN A 1 -18.07 1.97 6.73
CA GLN A 1 -17.42 1.66 8.02
C GLN A 1 -15.92 1.82 7.84
N ALA A 2 -15.21 2.48 8.77
CA ALA A 2 -13.75 2.62 8.66
C ALA A 2 -13.02 1.31 8.98
N PRO A 3 -11.86 1.05 8.37
CA PRO A 3 -11.07 -0.13 8.67
C PRO A 3 -10.50 -0.04 10.09
N ARG A 4 -10.37 -1.18 10.76
CA ARG A 4 -9.73 -1.25 12.09
C ARG A 4 -8.29 -0.75 12.07
N GLN A 5 -7.54 -1.08 11.02
CA GLN A 5 -6.13 -0.73 10.87
C GLN A 5 -5.88 -0.14 9.49
N ALA A 6 -5.08 0.91 9.42
CA ALA A 6 -4.70 1.55 8.18
C ALA A 6 -3.24 2.00 8.22
N ALA A 7 -2.63 2.07 7.04
CA ALA A 7 -1.28 2.57 6.85
C ALA A 7 -1.28 3.62 5.74
N ALA A 8 -0.57 4.73 5.93
CA ALA A 8 -0.46 5.79 4.94
C ALA A 8 0.99 6.25 4.76
N ASP A 9 1.21 6.98 3.67
CA ASP A 9 2.50 7.58 3.37
C ASP A 9 2.94 8.59 4.45
N GLY A 10 4.25 8.80 4.55
CA GLY A 10 4.82 9.85 5.39
C GLY A 10 4.39 11.26 4.99
N GLY A 11 4.01 11.49 3.73
CA GLY A 11 3.43 12.76 3.28
C GLY A 11 2.11 13.12 3.98
N TYR A 12 1.39 12.14 4.52
CA TYR A 12 0.14 12.34 5.26
C TYR A 12 0.34 12.42 6.78
N ALA A 13 1.57 12.30 7.27
CA ALA A 13 1.87 12.24 8.69
C ALA A 13 1.70 13.61 9.35
N SER A 14 0.58 13.81 10.04
CA SER A 14 0.33 14.97 10.91
C SER A 14 -0.52 14.58 12.11
N ARG A 15 -0.44 15.36 13.20
CA ARG A 15 -1.30 15.19 14.39
C ARG A 15 -2.78 15.33 14.03
N GLU A 16 -3.10 16.25 13.14
CA GLU A 16 -4.46 16.48 12.66
C GLU A 16 -4.99 15.26 11.89
N ASN A 17 -4.22 14.73 10.95
CA ASN A 17 -4.62 13.56 10.17
C ASN A 17 -4.77 12.32 11.05
N LEU A 18 -3.90 12.16 12.06
CA LEU A 18 -4.05 11.08 13.04
C LEU A 18 -5.36 11.21 13.82
N ARG A 19 -5.68 12.42 14.33
CA ARG A 19 -6.93 12.67 15.05
C ARG A 19 -8.15 12.40 14.18
N ARG A 20 -8.14 12.87 12.92
CA ARG A 20 -9.22 12.63 11.95
C ARG A 20 -9.41 11.15 11.67
N ALA A 21 -8.32 10.41 11.45
CA ALA A 21 -8.40 8.96 11.22
C ALA A 21 -9.01 8.21 12.42
N LYS A 22 -8.59 8.57 13.65
CA LYS A 22 -9.13 8.00 14.90
C LYS A 22 -10.61 8.34 15.08
N ALA A 23 -11.00 9.59 14.81
CA ALA A 23 -12.39 10.05 14.86
C ALA A 23 -13.29 9.31 13.84
N TRP A 24 -12.75 8.95 12.67
CA TRP A 24 -13.45 8.12 11.69
C TRP A 24 -13.55 6.64 12.09
N GLY A 25 -12.89 6.22 13.18
CA GLY A 25 -12.98 4.87 13.73
C GLY A 25 -11.79 3.96 13.41
N VAL A 26 -10.71 4.49 12.80
CA VAL A 26 -9.47 3.71 12.61
C VAL A 26 -8.75 3.56 13.95
N ARG A 27 -8.57 2.33 14.43
CA ARG A 27 -7.94 2.07 15.74
C ARG A 27 -6.42 2.10 15.67
N ASP A 28 -5.83 1.52 14.63
CA ASP A 28 -4.38 1.51 14.43
C ASP A 28 -4.04 2.23 13.11
N MET A 29 -3.55 3.46 13.20
CA MET A 29 -3.20 4.29 12.04
C MET A 29 -1.69 4.51 12.00
N ALA A 30 -1.00 3.85 11.06
CA ALA A 30 0.45 3.96 10.93
C ALA A 30 0.85 4.89 9.77
N PHE A 31 1.68 5.88 10.08
CA PHE A 31 2.37 6.67 9.06
C PHE A 31 3.82 6.19 8.91
N HIS A 32 4.34 6.16 7.67
CA HIS A 32 5.73 5.78 7.44
C HIS A 32 6.73 6.73 8.12
N LYS A 33 6.45 8.04 8.08
CA LYS A 33 7.21 9.09 8.75
C LYS A 33 6.52 9.43 10.07
N LYS A 34 7.30 9.58 11.15
CA LYS A 34 6.75 9.89 12.47
C LYS A 34 6.27 11.34 12.58
N SER A 35 6.97 12.31 11.98
CA SER A 35 6.57 13.74 12.00
C SER A 35 6.17 14.26 13.39
N GLY A 36 6.91 13.88 14.44
CA GLY A 36 6.62 14.27 15.83
C GLY A 36 5.47 13.51 16.50
N LEU A 37 4.97 12.42 15.90
CA LEU A 37 4.02 11.47 16.49
C LEU A 37 4.76 10.35 17.22
N LYS A 38 4.23 9.94 18.38
CA LYS A 38 4.68 8.73 19.06
C LYS A 38 3.99 7.51 18.43
N VAL A 39 4.66 6.36 18.52
CA VAL A 39 4.07 5.11 18.01
C VAL A 39 2.81 4.73 18.79
N GLU A 40 2.79 5.02 20.09
CA GLU A 40 1.65 4.82 20.99
C GLU A 40 0.40 5.58 20.53
N ASP A 41 0.56 6.78 19.97
CA ASP A 41 -0.56 7.56 19.42
C ASP A 41 -1.12 6.91 18.14
N MET A 42 -0.23 6.30 17.36
CA MET A 42 -0.52 5.72 16.05
C MET A 42 -1.18 4.35 16.16
N ALA A 43 -0.56 3.42 16.89
CA ALA A 43 -0.97 2.02 16.95
C ALA A 43 -0.83 1.44 18.37
N LYS A 44 -1.59 0.38 18.64
CA LYS A 44 -1.63 -0.29 19.95
C LYS A 44 -0.29 -0.89 20.42
N SER A 45 0.65 -1.12 19.52
CA SER A 45 1.99 -1.62 19.87
C SER A 45 3.02 -1.36 18.78
N ASN A 46 4.31 -1.37 19.16
CA ASN A 46 5.42 -1.30 18.20
C ASN A 46 5.37 -2.43 17.16
N TRP A 47 4.90 -3.62 17.53
CA TRP A 47 4.74 -4.73 16.60
C TRP A 47 3.66 -4.44 15.54
N VAL A 48 2.49 -3.92 15.94
CA VAL A 48 1.43 -3.52 15.00
C VAL A 48 1.91 -2.41 14.07
N TYR A 49 2.57 -1.40 14.63
CA TYR A 49 3.13 -0.30 13.84
C TYR A 49 4.12 -0.82 12.78
N ARG A 50 5.05 -1.71 13.17
CA ARG A 50 5.98 -2.34 12.23
C ARG A 50 5.26 -3.15 11.16
N LYS A 51 4.25 -3.93 11.53
CA LYS A 51 3.46 -4.73 10.58
C LYS A 51 2.76 -3.85 9.54
N LEU A 52 2.11 -2.76 9.97
CA LEU A 52 1.42 -1.81 9.08
C LEU A 52 2.40 -1.04 8.19
N ARG A 53 3.56 -0.65 8.72
CA ARG A 53 4.63 -0.01 7.93
C ARG A 53 5.17 -0.95 6.85
N ASN A 54 5.41 -2.21 7.20
CA ASN A 54 5.87 -3.24 6.26
C ASN A 54 4.82 -3.58 5.22
N PHE A 55 3.54 -3.64 5.60
CA PHE A 55 2.44 -3.83 4.65
C PHE A 55 2.41 -2.73 3.58
N ARG A 56 2.50 -1.46 3.99
CA ARG A 56 2.57 -0.32 3.07
C ARG A 56 3.80 -0.42 2.15
N ALA A 57 4.96 -0.74 2.70
CA ALA A 57 6.19 -0.90 1.91
C ALA A 57 6.07 -2.07 0.90
N GLY A 58 5.36 -3.15 1.26
CA GLY A 58 5.05 -4.25 0.36
C GLY A 58 4.21 -3.82 -0.85
N ILE A 59 3.22 -2.96 -0.63
CA ILE A 59 2.42 -2.37 -1.73
C ILE A 59 3.31 -1.56 -2.68
N GLU A 60 4.19 -0.70 -2.14
CA GLU A 60 5.12 0.09 -2.95
C GLU A 60 6.10 -0.78 -3.74
N ALA A 61 6.58 -1.87 -3.13
CA ALA A 61 7.43 -2.83 -3.80
C ALA A 61 6.69 -3.51 -4.96
N GLY A 62 5.42 -3.87 -4.77
CA GLY A 62 4.56 -4.41 -5.83
C GLY A 62 4.37 -3.42 -6.99
N ILE A 63 4.04 -2.16 -6.71
CA ILE A 63 3.91 -1.10 -7.73
C ILE A 63 5.25 -0.90 -8.48
N SER A 64 6.36 -0.87 -7.75
CA SER A 64 7.70 -0.73 -8.32
C SER A 64 8.06 -1.90 -9.24
N CYS A 65 7.70 -3.13 -8.84
CA CYS A 65 7.88 -4.33 -9.66
C CYS A 65 7.04 -4.26 -10.93
N LEU A 66 5.75 -3.94 -10.82
CA LEU A 66 4.85 -3.79 -11.96
C LEU A 66 5.36 -2.75 -12.97
N LYS A 67 5.85 -1.60 -12.49
CA LYS A 67 6.42 -0.55 -13.35
C LYS A 67 7.68 -0.99 -14.08
N ARG A 68 8.60 -1.65 -13.38
CA ARG A 68 9.95 -1.98 -13.90
C ARG A 68 9.98 -3.27 -14.71
N ALA A 69 9.24 -4.29 -14.29
CA ALA A 69 9.33 -5.63 -14.86
C ALA A 69 8.11 -6.03 -15.72
N TYR A 70 6.96 -5.37 -15.55
CA TYR A 70 5.71 -5.73 -16.24
C TYR A 70 5.17 -4.61 -17.15
N GLY A 71 6.00 -3.62 -17.50
CA GLY A 71 5.66 -2.60 -18.50
C GLY A 71 4.78 -1.44 -18.03
N LEU A 72 4.33 -1.41 -16.77
CA LEU A 72 3.45 -0.33 -16.28
C LEU A 72 4.12 1.04 -16.13
N ARG A 73 5.40 1.20 -16.51
CA ARG A 73 6.05 2.51 -16.56
C ARG A 73 5.49 3.38 -17.70
N ARG A 74 5.18 2.80 -18.87
CA ARG A 74 4.61 3.54 -20.01
C ARG A 74 3.88 2.58 -20.95
N CYS A 75 2.59 2.81 -21.15
CA CYS A 75 1.80 2.08 -22.14
C CYS A 75 2.17 2.55 -23.55
N THR A 76 2.48 1.61 -24.44
CA THR A 76 2.76 1.86 -25.87
C THR A 76 1.54 1.65 -26.75
N TRP A 77 0.47 1.05 -26.21
CA TRP A 77 -0.76 0.75 -26.94
C TRP A 77 -1.65 2.01 -27.02
N ARG A 78 -2.25 2.25 -28.20
CA ARG A 78 -3.06 3.45 -28.47
C ARG A 78 -4.54 3.16 -28.33
N GLY A 79 -5.29 4.11 -27.75
CA GLY A 79 -6.72 3.98 -27.51
C GLY A 79 -7.03 3.47 -26.10
N LEU A 80 -8.18 3.89 -25.55
CA LEU A 80 -8.55 3.60 -24.17
C LEU A 80 -8.72 2.11 -23.90
N ASP A 81 -9.36 1.38 -24.82
CA ASP A 81 -9.61 -0.06 -24.65
C ASP A 81 -8.30 -0.84 -24.67
N HIS A 82 -7.40 -0.50 -25.58
CA HIS A 82 -6.06 -1.09 -25.59
C HIS A 82 -5.24 -0.72 -24.35
N PHE A 83 -5.35 0.50 -23.83
CA PHE A 83 -4.73 0.88 -22.57
C PHE A 83 -5.25 0.04 -21.39
N LYS A 84 -6.57 -0.15 -21.29
CA LYS A 84 -7.17 -1.03 -20.27
C LYS A 84 -6.64 -2.45 -20.39
N THR A 85 -6.63 -3.02 -21.60
CA THR A 85 -6.11 -4.36 -21.85
C THR A 85 -4.63 -4.47 -21.52
N TYR A 86 -3.81 -3.46 -21.84
CA TYR A 86 -2.39 -3.42 -21.49
C TYR A 86 -2.20 -3.51 -19.97
N VAL A 87 -2.91 -2.67 -19.20
CA VAL A 87 -2.83 -2.66 -17.74
C VAL A 87 -3.28 -4.00 -17.16
N TRP A 88 -4.39 -4.56 -17.67
CA TRP A 88 -4.90 -5.86 -17.25
C TRP A 88 -3.88 -6.98 -17.47
N SER A 89 -3.32 -7.08 -18.68
CA SER A 89 -2.32 -8.09 -19.03
C SER A 89 -1.10 -8.02 -18.10
N SER A 90 -0.59 -6.82 -17.83
CA SER A 90 0.53 -6.63 -16.89
C SER A 90 0.22 -7.08 -15.47
N VAL A 91 -0.96 -6.74 -14.94
CA VAL A 91 -1.38 -7.13 -13.58
C VAL A 91 -1.61 -8.64 -13.48
N VAL A 92 -2.26 -9.24 -14.47
CA VAL A 92 -2.50 -10.69 -14.53
C VAL A 92 -1.18 -11.46 -14.60
N ALA A 93 -0.25 -11.05 -15.46
CA ALA A 93 1.07 -11.67 -15.58
C ALA A 93 1.85 -11.62 -14.25
N TYR A 94 1.82 -10.47 -13.56
CA TYR A 94 2.44 -10.33 -12.25
C TYR A 94 1.83 -11.26 -11.20
N ASN A 95 0.50 -11.29 -11.11
CA ASN A 95 -0.20 -12.13 -10.14
C ASN A 95 0.02 -13.62 -10.41
N LEU A 96 0.06 -14.05 -11.68
CA LEU A 96 0.35 -15.44 -12.03
C LEU A 96 1.73 -15.87 -11.53
N VAL A 97 2.76 -15.05 -11.75
CA VAL A 97 4.12 -15.32 -11.24
C VAL A 97 4.15 -15.31 -9.70
N LEU A 98 3.36 -14.45 -9.05
CA LEU A 98 3.27 -14.46 -7.60
C LEU A 98 2.66 -15.78 -7.10
N PHE A 99 1.56 -16.24 -7.71
CA PHE A 99 0.91 -17.48 -7.32
C PHE A 99 1.79 -18.71 -7.52
N THR A 100 2.59 -18.79 -8.59
CA THR A 100 3.51 -19.92 -8.81
C THR A 100 4.67 -19.96 -7.82
N ARG A 101 5.02 -18.83 -7.21
CA ARG A 101 6.10 -18.73 -6.21
C ARG A 101 5.62 -18.97 -4.79
N LEU A 102 4.33 -18.86 -4.53
CA LEU A 102 3.75 -19.21 -3.24
C LEU A 102 3.73 -20.74 -3.13
N LYS A 103 4.53 -21.30 -2.22
CA LYS A 103 4.40 -22.72 -1.87
C LYS A 103 3.00 -22.95 -1.31
N PRO A 104 2.29 -24.03 -1.69
CA PRO A 104 1.09 -24.42 -0.97
C PRO A 104 1.45 -24.61 0.50
N ILE A 105 0.62 -24.03 1.37
CA ILE A 105 0.72 -24.15 2.84
C ILE A 105 0.31 -25.56 3.24
#